data_AF-A0A069I1T8-F1
#
_entry.id   AF-A0A069I1T8-F1
#
_cell.length_a   1.000
_cell.length_b   1.000
_cell.length_c   1.000
_cell.angle_alpha   90.00
_cell.angle_beta   90.00
_cell.angle_gamma   90.00
#
_symmetry.space_group_name_H-M   'P 1'
#
loop_
_entity.id
_entity.type
_entity.pdbx_description
1 polymer ?
#
loop_
_entity_poly.entity_id
_entity_poly.type
_entity_poly.pdbx_seq_one_letter_code
_entity_poly.pdbx_strand_id
1 'polypeptide(L)'
;MARIVEPILAVAPIVTNGKTVQEVAAALGKTLRAAQLDPEWLCAANYSENRNEKAYGLLPSVNWPDCDKGRIAVSVVRGLSDSWGVHVDLIHFAGGGDALEACVSKLLIAKVTRRDHAWETARVLAEALNVA
;
A
#
# COMPACT_ATOMS: atom_id res chain seq x y z
N MET A 1 12.77 -30.07 -7.27
CA MET A 1 13.34 -28.99 -8.12
C MET A 1 13.47 -27.74 -7.26
N ALA A 2 14.69 -27.30 -6.96
CA ALA A 2 14.92 -26.06 -6.23
C ALA A 2 14.60 -24.88 -7.16
N ARG A 3 13.68 -24.00 -6.74
CA ARG A 3 13.37 -22.76 -7.46
C ARG A 3 14.60 -21.86 -7.32
N ILE A 4 15.29 -21.57 -8.43
CA ILE A 4 16.29 -20.51 -8.47
C ILE A 4 15.52 -19.22 -8.16
N VAL A 5 15.80 -18.63 -7.00
CA VAL A 5 15.32 -17.29 -6.66
C VAL A 5 16.30 -16.35 -7.36
N GLU A 6 15.92 -15.84 -8.51
CA GLU A 6 16.72 -14.81 -9.19
C GLU A 6 16.91 -13.61 -8.24
N PRO A 7 18.10 -12.97 -8.24
CA PRO A 7 18.34 -11.82 -7.40
C PRO A 7 17.35 -10.70 -7.78
N ILE A 8 16.66 -10.22 -6.76
CA ILE A 8 15.68 -9.15 -6.81
C ILE A 8 16.32 -7.92 -7.46
N LEU A 9 15.63 -7.31 -8.44
CA LEU A 9 15.91 -5.94 -8.85
C LEU A 9 15.84 -5.08 -7.59
N ALA A 10 16.97 -4.56 -7.11
CA ALA A 10 17.02 -3.78 -5.88
C ALA A 10 16.01 -2.62 -5.98
N VAL A 11 14.94 -2.70 -5.19
CA VAL A 11 13.89 -1.68 -5.18
C VAL A 11 14.38 -0.54 -4.31
N ALA A 12 14.70 0.59 -4.92
CA ALA A 12 15.07 1.78 -4.18
C ALA A 12 13.86 2.29 -3.36
N PRO A 13 14.04 2.57 -2.05
CA PRO A 13 12.99 3.19 -1.25
C PRO A 13 12.52 4.51 -1.86
N ILE A 14 11.22 4.76 -1.85
CA ILE A 14 10.65 6.02 -2.32
C ILE A 14 10.62 7.06 -1.19
N VAL A 15 10.69 8.33 -1.58
CA VAL A 15 10.49 9.45 -0.63
C VAL A 15 9.00 9.68 -0.43
N THR A 16 8.51 9.50 0.80
CA THR A 16 7.12 9.74 1.18
C THR A 16 6.91 11.05 1.94
N ASN A 17 7.96 11.59 2.57
CA ASN A 17 7.86 12.82 3.36
C ASN A 17 7.44 14.02 2.49
N GLY A 18 6.43 14.76 2.95
CA GLY A 18 5.85 15.90 2.23
C GLY A 18 5.07 15.53 0.97
N LYS A 19 4.83 14.23 0.71
CA LYS A 19 3.99 13.76 -0.40
C LYS A 19 2.57 13.49 0.06
N THR A 20 1.61 13.71 -0.82
CA THR A 20 0.22 13.28 -0.62
C THR A 20 0.06 11.77 -0.85
N VAL A 21 -1.03 11.18 -0.37
CA VAL A 21 -1.37 9.77 -0.63
C VAL A 21 -1.38 9.47 -2.13
N GLN A 22 -1.92 10.37 -2.95
CA GLN A 22 -1.96 10.21 -4.40
C GLN A 22 -0.57 10.28 -5.05
N GLU A 23 0.30 11.17 -4.60
CA GLU A 23 1.67 11.25 -5.12
C GLU A 23 2.49 9.99 -4.79
N VAL A 24 2.30 9.44 -3.58
CA VAL A 24 2.92 8.17 -3.20
C VAL A 24 2.39 7.02 -4.06
N ALA A 25 1.08 6.97 -4.33
CA ALA A 25 0.49 5.99 -5.26
C ALA A 25 1.14 6.08 -6.66
N ALA A 26 1.33 7.29 -7.18
CA ALA A 26 1.97 7.51 -8.47
C ALA A 26 3.45 7.09 -8.48
N ALA A 27 4.20 7.36 -7.40
CA ALA A 27 5.59 6.93 -7.26
C ALA A 27 5.71 5.41 -7.22
N LEU A 28 4.88 4.74 -6.42
CA LEU A 28 4.83 3.28 -6.35
C LEU A 28 4.40 2.65 -7.68
N GLY A 29 3.47 3.26 -8.41
CA GLY A 29 3.08 2.81 -9.74
C GLY A 29 4.25 2.83 -10.73
N LYS A 30 5.12 3.86 -10.67
CA LYS A 30 6.36 3.90 -11.47
C LYS A 30 7.34 2.79 -11.07
N THR A 31 7.50 2.55 -9.77
CA THR A 31 8.35 1.47 -9.24
C THR A 31 7.87 0.10 -9.73
N LEU A 32 6.58 -0.19 -9.62
CA LEU A 32 5.98 -1.43 -10.09
C LEU A 32 6.15 -1.63 -11.60
N ARG A 33 5.95 -0.57 -12.40
CA ARG A 33 6.18 -0.61 -13.85
C ARG A 33 7.64 -0.89 -14.21
N ALA A 34 8.58 -0.26 -13.52
CA ALA A 34 10.01 -0.53 -13.71
C ALA A 34 10.37 -1.99 -13.37
N ALA A 35 9.65 -2.58 -12.42
CA ALA A 35 9.76 -4.00 -12.05
C ALA A 35 8.93 -4.95 -12.94
N GLN A 36 8.26 -4.45 -14.00
CA GLN A 36 7.36 -5.21 -14.87
C GLN A 36 6.16 -5.87 -14.15
N LEU A 37 5.72 -5.26 -13.04
CA LEU A 37 4.61 -5.69 -12.19
C LEU A 37 3.44 -4.69 -12.27
N ASP A 38 3.03 -4.29 -13.47
CA ASP A 38 1.93 -3.34 -13.65
C ASP A 38 0.60 -3.96 -13.14
N PRO A 39 -0.01 -3.39 -12.08
CA PRO A 39 -1.35 -3.82 -11.68
C PRO A 39 -2.39 -3.31 -12.67
N GLU A 40 -3.60 -3.88 -12.65
CA GLU A 40 -4.73 -3.32 -13.41
C GLU A 40 -4.97 -1.86 -13.00
N TRP A 41 -4.84 -1.59 -11.69
CA TRP A 41 -4.82 -0.27 -11.12
C TRP A 41 -4.13 -0.28 -9.76
N LEU A 42 -3.53 0.86 -9.41
CA LEU A 42 -3.05 1.22 -8.08
C LEU A 42 -3.50 2.67 -7.81
N CYS A 43 -4.25 2.89 -6.74
CA CYS A 43 -4.76 4.21 -6.38
C CYS A 43 -4.92 4.37 -4.86
N ALA A 44 -5.23 5.59 -4.43
CA ALA A 44 -5.70 5.83 -3.07
C ALA A 44 -6.96 5.01 -2.79
N ALA A 45 -7.06 4.44 -1.59
CA ALA A 45 -8.23 3.67 -1.16
C ALA A 45 -9.52 4.51 -1.26
N ASN A 46 -9.42 5.78 -0.87
CA ASN A 46 -10.50 6.75 -0.98
C ASN A 46 -10.47 7.52 -2.31
N TYR A 47 -10.37 6.81 -3.44
CA TYR A 47 -10.33 7.41 -4.77
C TYR A 47 -11.59 8.26 -5.08
N SER A 48 -12.70 8.01 -4.38
CA SER A 48 -13.95 8.76 -4.51
C SER A 48 -13.99 10.07 -3.71
N GLU A 49 -12.91 10.39 -2.97
CA GLU A 49 -12.80 11.58 -2.12
C GLU A 49 -13.97 11.73 -1.12
N ASN A 50 -14.40 10.60 -0.56
CA ASN A 50 -15.47 10.58 0.42
C ASN A 50 -14.97 11.15 1.76
N ARG A 51 -15.71 12.09 2.35
CA ARG A 51 -15.34 12.73 3.62
C ARG A 51 -15.29 11.75 4.81
N ASN A 52 -15.90 10.57 4.70
CA ASN A 52 -15.84 9.54 5.73
C ASN A 52 -14.54 8.72 5.62
N GLU A 53 -13.41 9.32 6.01
CA GLU A 53 -12.08 8.69 5.92
C GLU A 53 -11.96 7.42 6.78
N LYS A 54 -12.76 7.29 7.84
CA LYS A 54 -12.80 6.08 8.66
C LYS A 54 -13.29 4.86 7.88
N ALA A 55 -14.25 5.06 6.98
CA ALA A 55 -14.83 3.98 6.16
C ALA A 55 -14.08 3.77 4.84
N TYR A 56 -13.61 4.85 4.21
CA TYR A 56 -13.06 4.81 2.84
C TYR A 56 -11.51 4.91 2.79
N GLY A 57 -10.85 5.22 3.90
CA GLY A 57 -9.42 5.51 3.93
C GLY A 57 -9.11 7.01 3.82
N LEU A 58 -7.83 7.36 3.93
CA LEU A 58 -7.41 8.76 3.89
C LEU A 58 -7.71 9.38 2.52
N LEU A 59 -8.03 10.68 2.51
CA LEU A 59 -8.24 11.41 1.26
C LEU A 59 -6.95 11.39 0.41
N PRO A 60 -7.06 11.30 -0.93
CA PRO A 60 -5.90 11.28 -1.82
C PRO A 60 -4.99 12.51 -1.69
N SER A 61 -5.57 13.65 -1.30
CA SER A 61 -4.91 14.95 -1.12
C SER A 61 -4.25 15.14 0.25
N VAL A 62 -4.52 14.26 1.22
CA VAL A 62 -3.88 14.34 2.54
C VAL A 62 -2.44 13.87 2.42
N ASN A 63 -1.55 14.45 3.23
CA ASN A 63 -0.16 14.05 3.31
C ASN A 63 -0.06 12.57 3.74
N TRP A 64 0.90 11.86 3.14
CA TRP A 64 1.27 10.52 3.55
C TRP A 64 1.55 10.52 5.05
N PRO A 65 0.98 9.57 5.81
CA PRO A 65 1.06 9.61 7.26
C PRO A 65 2.49 9.43 7.75
N ASP A 66 2.82 10.18 8.80
CA ASP A 66 4.05 9.99 9.54
C ASP A 66 4.00 8.65 10.29
N CYS A 67 5.03 7.83 10.08
CA CYS A 67 5.13 6.50 10.68
C CYS A 67 5.53 6.55 12.16
N ASP A 68 5.89 7.71 12.71
CA ASP A 68 6.20 7.83 14.15
C ASP A 68 5.01 7.49 15.07
N LYS A 69 3.77 7.55 14.55
CA LYS A 69 2.53 7.28 15.30
C LYS A 69 1.82 5.98 14.89
N GLY A 70 2.45 5.16 14.07
CA GLY A 70 1.86 3.94 13.55
C GLY A 70 2.85 3.09 12.77
N ARG A 71 2.34 2.17 11.96
CA ARG A 71 3.15 1.39 11.03
C ARG A 71 2.40 1.22 9.73
N ILE A 72 3.12 1.28 8.62
CA ILE A 72 2.59 0.89 7.33
C ILE A 72 2.61 -0.64 7.24
N ALA A 73 1.53 -1.22 6.72
CA ALA A 73 1.41 -2.64 6.47
C ALA A 73 0.97 -2.86 5.03
N VAL A 74 1.54 -3.88 4.38
CA VAL A 74 1.14 -4.34 3.06
C VAL A 74 0.49 -5.70 3.20
N SER A 75 -0.72 -5.88 2.66
CA SER A 75 -1.46 -7.14 2.75
C SER A 75 -1.98 -7.58 1.39
N VAL A 76 -2.00 -8.90 1.17
CA VAL A 76 -2.63 -9.53 0.00
C VAL A 76 -4.01 -10.03 0.40
N VAL A 77 -5.02 -9.64 -0.37
CA VAL A 77 -6.40 -10.06 -0.16
C VAL A 77 -6.94 -10.77 -1.40
N ARG A 78 -7.84 -11.72 -1.20
CA ARG A 78 -8.61 -12.29 -2.31
C ARG A 78 -9.73 -11.32 -2.69
N GLY A 79 -9.72 -10.86 -3.93
CA GLY A 79 -10.78 -10.00 -4.49
C GLY A 79 -11.96 -10.80 -5.01
N LEU A 80 -12.96 -10.10 -5.54
CA LEU A 80 -14.10 -10.69 -6.25
C LEU A 80 -13.67 -11.22 -7.63
N SER A 81 -14.39 -12.20 -8.17
CA SER A 81 -14.25 -12.69 -9.56
C SER A 81 -12.80 -12.98 -9.98
N ASP A 82 -12.14 -13.94 -9.33
CA ASP A 82 -10.76 -14.36 -9.67
C ASP A 82 -9.66 -13.29 -9.59
N SER A 83 -9.98 -12.10 -9.10
CA SER A 83 -9.00 -11.05 -8.82
C SER A 83 -8.34 -11.17 -7.44
N TRP A 84 -7.19 -10.52 -7.32
CA TRP A 84 -6.45 -10.35 -6.09
C TRP A 84 -6.25 -8.86 -5.83
N GLY A 85 -6.29 -8.49 -4.55
CA GLY A 85 -6.02 -7.13 -4.10
C GLY A 85 -4.72 -7.07 -3.31
N VAL A 86 -4.02 -5.95 -3.42
CA VAL A 86 -2.93 -5.60 -2.51
C VAL A 86 -3.29 -4.29 -1.83
N HIS A 87 -3.32 -4.29 -0.50
CA HIS A 87 -3.64 -3.10 0.29
C HIS A 87 -2.39 -2.57 0.96
N VAL A 88 -2.29 -1.24 1.03
CA VAL A 88 -1.35 -0.54 1.90
C VAL A 88 -2.18 0.21 2.94
N ASP A 89 -1.97 -0.13 4.21
CA ASP A 89 -2.74 0.36 5.33
C ASP A 89 -1.81 0.98 6.39
N LEU A 90 -2.28 2.03 7.06
CA LEU A 90 -1.67 2.53 8.30
C LEU A 90 -2.34 1.85 9.49
N ILE A 91 -1.58 1.11 10.27
CA ILE A 91 -2.00 0.58 11.57
C ILE A 91 -1.51 1.55 12.63
N HIS A 92 -2.43 2.12 13.42
CA HIS A 92 -2.11 3.12 14.43
C HIS A 92 -3.01 2.97 15.66
N PHE A 93 -2.70 3.70 16.72
CA PHE A 93 -3.58 3.80 17.87
C PHE A 93 -4.24 5.18 17.88
N ALA A 94 -5.57 5.19 18.01
CA ALA A 94 -6.34 6.41 18.21
C ALA A 94 -6.89 6.44 19.63
N GLY A 95 -7.08 7.65 20.16
CA GLY A 95 -7.58 7.87 21.53
C GLY A 95 -6.62 8.68 22.40
N GLY A 96 -6.93 8.78 23.69
CA GLY A 96 -6.10 9.48 24.68
C GLY A 96 -6.42 9.01 26.10
N GLY A 97 -5.40 8.98 26.97
CA GLY A 97 -5.52 8.42 28.32
C GLY A 97 -5.54 6.89 28.32
N ASP A 98 -6.39 6.28 29.16
CA ASP A 98 -6.47 4.82 29.33
C ASP A 98 -7.21 4.08 28.18
N ALA A 99 -7.74 4.80 27.19
CA ALA A 99 -8.51 4.24 26.08
C ALA A 99 -7.78 4.43 24.73
N LEU A 100 -6.76 3.61 24.49
CA LEU A 100 -6.13 3.48 23.17
C LEU A 100 -6.83 2.37 22.38
N GLU A 101 -7.37 2.73 21.21
CA GLU A 101 -7.99 1.78 20.28
C GLU A 101 -7.08 1.54 19.08
N ALA A 102 -6.82 0.27 18.78
CA ALA A 102 -6.13 -0.10 17.55
C ALA A 102 -7.01 0.21 16.34
N CYS A 103 -6.48 1.04 15.45
CA CYS A 103 -7.15 1.54 14.26
C CYS A 103 -6.38 1.15 12.99
N VAL A 104 -7.13 1.01 11.90
CA VAL A 104 -6.57 0.80 10.56
C VAL A 104 -7.14 1.87 9.64
N SER A 105 -6.26 2.63 9.00
CA SER A 105 -6.61 3.62 7.98
C SER A 105 -6.08 3.14 6.63
N LYS A 106 -6.99 2.92 5.67
CA LYS A 106 -6.60 2.52 4.31
C LYS A 106 -5.88 3.67 3.61
N LEU A 107 -4.76 3.36 2.97
CA LEU A 107 -4.01 4.33 2.18
C LEU A 107 -4.17 4.04 0.70
N LEU A 108 -3.73 2.85 0.27
CA LEU A 108 -3.70 2.47 -1.14
C LEU A 108 -4.34 1.10 -1.35
N ILE A 109 -4.88 0.93 -2.54
CA ILE A 109 -5.38 -0.35 -3.04
C ILE A 109 -4.85 -0.58 -4.45
N ALA A 110 -4.46 -1.82 -4.73
CA ALA A 110 -4.14 -2.28 -6.07
C ALA A 110 -4.93 -3.54 -6.41
N LYS A 111 -5.24 -3.71 -7.70
CA LYS A 111 -5.85 -4.93 -8.23
C LYS A 111 -4.91 -5.60 -9.21
N VAL A 112 -4.81 -6.92 -9.09
CA VAL A 112 -4.10 -7.79 -10.01
C VAL A 112 -4.92 -9.05 -10.31
N THR A 113 -4.61 -9.72 -11.42
CA THR A 113 -5.38 -10.87 -11.92
C THR A 113 -4.85 -12.22 -11.43
N ARG A 114 -3.63 -12.28 -10.88
CA ARG A 114 -2.98 -13.55 -10.50
C ARG A 114 -2.42 -13.50 -9.07
N ARG A 115 -2.43 -14.65 -8.40
CA ARG A 115 -1.99 -14.79 -7.00
C ARG A 115 -0.51 -14.49 -6.83
N ASP A 116 0.33 -15.07 -7.67
CA ASP A 116 1.78 -14.88 -7.68
C ASP A 116 2.13 -13.41 -7.91
N HIS A 117 1.48 -12.78 -8.90
CA HIS A 117 1.59 -11.35 -9.15
C HIS A 117 1.24 -10.52 -7.90
N ALA A 118 0.16 -10.86 -7.18
CA ALA A 118 -0.22 -10.14 -5.96
C ALA A 118 0.85 -10.19 -4.86
N TRP A 119 1.50 -11.34 -4.67
CA TRP A 119 2.58 -11.49 -3.70
C TRP A 119 3.85 -10.75 -4.13
N GLU A 120 4.19 -10.76 -5.42
CA GLU A 120 5.32 -10.01 -5.96
C GLU A 120 5.08 -8.50 -5.86
N THR A 121 3.89 -8.02 -6.22
CA THR A 121 3.47 -6.63 -6.02
C THR A 121 3.57 -6.24 -4.55
N ALA A 122 3.03 -7.06 -3.63
CA ALA A 122 3.10 -6.77 -2.19
C ALA A 122 4.55 -6.67 -1.69
N ARG A 123 5.43 -7.57 -2.14
CA ARG A 123 6.86 -7.53 -1.79
C ARG A 123 7.53 -6.25 -2.29
N VAL A 124 7.34 -5.88 -3.56
CA VAL A 124 7.93 -4.66 -4.13
C VAL A 124 7.38 -3.41 -3.44
N LEU A 125 6.08 -3.37 -3.12
CA LEU A 125 5.50 -2.26 -2.35
C LEU A 125 6.09 -2.16 -0.94
N ALA A 126 6.27 -3.29 -0.25
CA ALA A 126 6.88 -3.31 1.08
C ALA A 126 8.35 -2.85 1.05
N GLU A 127 9.13 -3.28 0.06
CA GLU A 127 10.51 -2.83 -0.14
C GLU A 127 10.58 -1.33 -0.50
N ALA A 128 9.74 -0.87 -1.43
CA ALA A 128 9.69 0.54 -1.83
C ALA A 128 9.28 1.47 -0.68
N LEU A 129 8.39 1.01 0.21
CA LEU A 129 7.96 1.74 1.40
C LEU A 129 8.88 1.54 2.61
N ASN A 130 9.93 0.71 2.47
CA ASN A 130 10.86 0.38 3.54
C ASN A 130 10.16 -0.19 4.79
N VAL A 131 9.24 -1.14 4.59
CA VAL A 131 8.46 -1.81 5.66
C VAL A 131 8.54 -3.35 5.59
N ALA A 132 9.48 -3.87 4.80
CA ALA A 132 9.78 -5.31 4.69
C ALA A 132 10.75 -5.79 5.77
#